data_AF-A0A6A6DCR6-F1
#
_entry.id   AF-A0A6A6DCR6-F1
#
_cell.length_a   1.000
_cell.length_b   1.000
_cell.length_c   1.000
_cell.angle_alpha   90.00
_cell.angle_beta   90.00
_cell.angle_gamma   90.00
#
_symmetry.space_group_name_H-M   'P 1'
#
loop_
_entity.id
_entity.type
_entity.pdbx_description
1 polymer ?
#
loop_
_entity_poly.entity_id
_entity_poly.type
_entity_poly.pdbx_seq_one_letter_code
_entity_poly.pdbx_strand_id
1 'polypeptide(L)'
;MSGPRKVSVAEKDQMIQALQSHHVNTLVELRRIEKAFAVLGSPDVTEPMTAAWSYYVNSHSLLTELRSLTKNYPFSSECLEEAKRRVYSDPGSNRSWNFCWLVLTKVQNDQLIPYYAHYQASQPEMWGGRAPSAEGVTQLSNAFVAEWNWAVGQMLRHWDQPPSR
;
A
#
# COMPACT_ATOMS: atom_id res chain seq x y z
N MET A 1 5.70 -32.73 13.92
CA MET A 1 4.79 -31.57 13.99
C MET A 1 5.42 -30.55 14.91
N SER A 2 5.96 -29.45 14.38
CA SER A 2 6.52 -28.37 15.21
C SER A 2 5.36 -27.48 15.66
N GLY A 3 5.13 -27.38 16.97
CA GLY A 3 4.10 -26.49 17.51
C GLY A 3 4.38 -25.03 17.16
N PRO A 4 3.37 -24.15 17.19
CA PRO A 4 3.58 -22.72 16.94
C PRO A 4 4.62 -22.19 17.94
N ARG A 5 5.74 -21.67 17.43
CA ARG A 5 6.80 -21.06 18.25
C ARG A 5 6.17 -19.91 19.03
N LYS A 6 6.18 -20.02 20.36
CA LYS A 6 5.73 -18.93 21.23
C LYS A 6 6.69 -17.76 21.10
N VAL A 7 6.17 -16.60 20.73
CA VAL A 7 6.93 -15.35 20.74
C VAL A 7 7.19 -14.98 22.21
N SER A 8 8.46 -14.84 22.57
CA SER A 8 8.89 -14.43 23.91
C SER A 8 8.65 -12.93 24.13
N VAL A 9 8.64 -12.50 25.40
CA VAL A 9 8.51 -11.07 25.75
C VAL A 9 9.65 -10.25 25.14
N ALA A 10 10.89 -10.76 25.19
CA ALA A 10 12.05 -10.08 24.60
C ALA A 10 11.91 -9.93 23.06
N GLU A 11 11.43 -10.96 22.36
CA GLU A 11 11.16 -10.86 20.91
C GLU A 11 10.04 -9.84 20.61
N LYS A 12 8.99 -9.79 21.44
CA LYS A 12 7.92 -8.78 21.31
C LYS A 12 8.48 -7.37 21.45
N ASP A 13 9.25 -7.12 22.50
CA ASP A 13 9.80 -5.79 22.78
C ASP A 13 10.78 -5.36 21.69
N GLN A 14 11.59 -6.28 21.16
CA GLN A 14 12.45 -6.02 20.01
C GLN A 14 11.67 -5.63 18.75
N MET A 15 10.55 -6.31 18.47
CA MET A 15 9.68 -5.96 17.35
C MET A 15 9.07 -4.56 17.55
N ILE A 16 8.59 -4.23 18.75
CA ILE A 16 8.04 -2.91 19.06
C ILE A 16 9.10 -1.82 18.84
N GLN A 17 10.33 -2.02 19.33
CA GLN A 17 11.43 -1.07 19.13
C GLN A 17 11.79 -0.91 17.65
N ALA A 18 11.76 -1.99 16.86
CA ALA A 18 12.02 -1.94 15.43
C ALA A 18 10.95 -1.14 14.65
N LEU A 19 9.69 -1.24 15.06
CA LEU A 19 8.59 -0.44 14.50
C LEU A 19 8.71 1.05 14.85
N GLN A 20 8.97 1.35 16.12
CA GLN A 20 9.08 2.72 16.65
C GLN A 20 10.29 3.47 16.08
N SER A 21 11.39 2.76 15.83
CA SER A 21 12.60 3.32 15.23
C SER A 21 12.52 3.45 13.70
N HIS A 22 11.39 3.07 13.09
CA HIS A 22 11.17 3.09 11.63
C HIS A 22 12.20 2.32 10.79
N HIS A 23 12.97 1.42 11.42
CA HIS A 23 13.93 0.56 10.71
C HIS A 23 13.23 -0.47 9.82
N VAL A 24 11.98 -0.81 10.16
CA VAL A 24 11.12 -1.67 9.36
C VAL A 24 10.28 -0.80 8.43
N ASN A 25 10.62 -0.81 7.15
CA ASN A 25 10.02 0.08 6.15
C ASN A 25 9.60 -0.64 4.86
N THR A 26 9.50 -1.97 4.89
CA THR A 26 8.97 -2.77 3.78
C THR A 26 7.63 -3.41 4.15
N LEU A 27 6.75 -3.58 3.16
CA LEU A 27 5.46 -4.21 3.37
C LEU A 27 5.60 -5.62 3.97
N VAL A 28 6.55 -6.40 3.46
CA VAL A 28 6.78 -7.79 3.88
C VAL A 28 7.16 -7.89 5.36
N GLU A 29 8.08 -7.04 5.82
CA GLU A 29 8.51 -7.07 7.22
C GLU A 29 7.43 -6.55 8.18
N LEU A 30 6.69 -5.51 7.79
CA LEU A 30 5.54 -5.04 8.57
C LEU A 30 4.47 -6.13 8.68
N ARG A 31 4.18 -6.86 7.59
CA ARG A 31 3.25 -8.01 7.61
C ARG A 31 3.76 -9.15 8.47
N ARG A 32 5.07 -9.43 8.47
CA ARG A 32 5.67 -10.46 9.32
C ARG A 32 5.46 -10.16 10.80
N ILE A 33 5.68 -8.91 11.21
CA ILE A 33 5.47 -8.46 12.59
C ILE A 33 3.98 -8.46 12.94
N GLU A 34 3.11 -7.97 12.07
CA GLU A 34 1.66 -8.00 12.27
C GLU A 34 1.13 -9.43 12.49
N LYS A 35 1.57 -10.40 11.69
CA LYS A 35 1.19 -11.82 11.87
C LYS A 35 1.67 -12.37 13.22
N ALA A 36 2.87 -11.99 13.67
CA ALA A 36 3.39 -12.37 14.98
C ALA A 36 2.57 -11.76 16.14
N PHE A 37 2.21 -10.48 16.01
CA PHE A 37 1.40 -9.77 16.99
C PHE A 37 -0.05 -10.30 17.08
N ALA A 38 -0.64 -10.69 15.95
CA ALA A 38 -1.96 -11.31 15.93
C ALA A 38 -2.02 -12.62 16.75
N VAL A 39 -0.93 -13.40 16.79
CA VAL A 39 -0.82 -14.62 17.61
C VAL A 39 -0.68 -14.30 19.10
N LEU A 40 -0.03 -13.19 19.45
CA LEU A 40 0.14 -12.75 20.84
C LEU A 40 -1.18 -12.26 21.46
N GLY A 41 -2.01 -11.55 20.68
CA GLY A 41 -3.28 -10.99 21.16
C GLY A 41 -3.12 -9.93 22.26
N SER A 42 -1.92 -9.38 22.43
CA SER A 42 -1.61 -8.40 23.47
C SER A 42 -1.98 -6.99 23.01
N PRO A 43 -2.73 -6.19 23.80
CA PRO A 43 -3.25 -4.89 23.34
C PRO A 43 -2.15 -3.84 23.10
N ASP A 44 -1.04 -3.92 23.82
CA ASP A 44 0.10 -3.00 23.76
C ASP A 44 0.85 -3.00 22.42
N VAL A 45 0.59 -3.98 21.55
CA VAL A 45 1.19 -4.06 20.20
C VAL A 45 0.39 -3.29 19.15
N THR A 46 -0.86 -2.92 19.46
CA THR A 46 -1.79 -2.33 18.49
C THR A 46 -1.35 -0.93 18.05
N GLU A 47 -0.98 -0.07 19.00
CA GLU A 47 -0.55 1.29 18.73
C GLU A 47 0.77 1.33 17.94
N PRO A 48 1.86 0.64 18.35
CA PRO A 48 3.09 0.59 17.56
C PRO A 48 2.88 0.10 16.13
N MET A 49 2.03 -0.92 15.94
CA MET A 49 1.75 -1.46 14.61
C MET A 49 0.95 -0.49 13.74
N THR A 50 -0.05 0.19 14.32
CA THR A 50 -0.85 1.20 13.62
C THR A 50 0.00 2.40 13.20
N ALA A 51 0.88 2.87 14.10
CA ALA A 51 1.80 3.96 13.83
C ALA A 51 2.79 3.59 12.72
N ALA A 52 3.32 2.37 12.72
CA ALA A 52 4.26 1.91 11.69
C ALA A 52 3.61 1.83 10.29
N TRP A 53 2.37 1.33 10.18
CA TRP A 53 1.64 1.35 8.90
C TRP A 53 1.37 2.78 8.42
N SER A 54 0.99 3.65 9.35
CA SER A 54 0.77 5.07 9.04
C SER A 54 2.04 5.72 8.53
N TYR A 55 3.18 5.46 9.18
CA TYR A 55 4.48 5.95 8.73
C TYR A 55 4.82 5.42 7.34
N TYR A 56 4.79 4.10 7.13
CA TYR A 56 5.12 3.43 5.86
C TYR A 56 4.35 4.00 4.66
N VAL A 57 3.07 4.31 4.82
CA VAL A 57 2.23 4.87 3.76
C VAL A 57 2.54 6.34 3.52
N ASN A 58 2.82 7.12 4.57
CA ASN A 58 3.03 8.56 4.49
C ASN A 58 4.48 8.95 4.18
N SER A 59 5.47 8.10 4.44
CA SER A 59 6.91 8.36 4.26
C SER A 59 7.47 7.98 2.88
N HIS A 60 6.61 7.83 1.87
CA HIS A 60 6.94 7.40 0.50
C HIS A 60 7.41 5.94 0.35
N SER A 61 7.53 5.15 1.41
CA SER A 61 7.94 3.73 1.32
C SER A 61 6.98 2.93 0.45
N LEU A 62 5.65 3.08 0.66
CA LEU A 62 4.65 2.41 -0.19
C LEU A 62 4.76 2.79 -1.68
N LEU A 63 4.90 4.08 -1.98
CA LEU A 63 5.04 4.54 -3.37
C LEU A 63 6.32 4.00 -4.01
N THR A 64 7.41 3.95 -3.26
CA THR A 64 8.69 3.42 -3.71
C THR A 64 8.57 1.94 -4.05
N GLU A 65 7.93 1.14 -3.19
CA GLU A 65 7.73 -0.28 -3.47
C GLU A 65 6.77 -0.50 -4.66
N LEU A 66 5.68 0.27 -4.77
CA LEU A 66 4.81 0.21 -5.96
C LEU A 66 5.59 0.51 -7.24
N ARG A 67 6.43 1.56 -7.25
CA ARG A 67 7.27 1.91 -8.39
C ARG A 67 8.35 0.87 -8.70
N SER A 68 8.82 0.12 -7.69
CA SER A 68 9.73 -1.00 -7.91
C SER A 68 9.07 -2.16 -8.66
N LEU A 69 7.74 -2.29 -8.56
CA LEU A 69 6.93 -3.25 -9.31
C LEU A 69 6.55 -2.70 -10.70
N THR A 70 6.25 -1.41 -10.83
CA THR A 70 5.82 -0.78 -12.08
C THR A 70 6.98 -0.13 -12.83
N LYS A 71 7.95 -0.91 -13.29
CA LYS A 71 9.20 -0.37 -13.86
C LYS A 71 9.02 0.25 -15.25
N ASN A 72 8.09 -0.28 -16.03
CA ASN A 72 7.85 0.23 -17.38
C ASN A 72 7.05 1.54 -17.32
N TYR A 73 6.12 1.60 -16.38
CA TYR A 73 5.22 2.70 -16.17
C TYR A 73 5.09 3.04 -14.69
N PRO A 74 5.95 3.91 -14.14
CA PRO A 74 5.97 4.23 -12.72
C PRO A 74 4.60 4.62 -12.16
N PHE A 75 4.22 3.99 -11.03
CA PHE A 75 2.96 4.24 -10.36
C PHE A 75 2.78 5.73 -10.00
N SER A 76 1.57 6.23 -10.25
CA SER A 76 1.20 7.63 -10.01
C SER A 76 1.15 7.97 -8.52
N SER A 77 1.89 9.01 -8.13
CA SER A 77 1.79 9.56 -6.78
C SER A 77 0.41 10.17 -6.53
N GLU A 78 -0.19 10.83 -7.52
CA GLU A 78 -1.51 11.45 -7.38
C GLU A 78 -2.60 10.42 -7.13
N CYS A 79 -2.54 9.26 -7.82
CA CYS A 79 -3.44 8.14 -7.56
C CYS A 79 -3.35 7.66 -6.11
N LEU A 80 -2.14 7.61 -5.55
CA LEU A 80 -1.93 7.17 -4.18
C LEU A 80 -2.39 8.22 -3.16
N GLU A 81 -2.10 9.51 -3.40
CA GLU A 81 -2.54 10.61 -2.54
C GLU A 81 -4.07 10.75 -2.52
N GLU A 82 -4.73 10.55 -3.66
CA GLU A 82 -6.20 10.47 -3.73
C GLU A 82 -6.74 9.37 -2.84
N ALA A 83 -6.18 8.16 -2.93
CA ALA A 83 -6.61 7.04 -2.10
C ALA A 83 -6.44 7.34 -0.60
N LYS A 84 -5.29 7.91 -0.19
CA LYS A 84 -5.06 8.35 1.20
C LYS A 84 -6.14 9.32 1.66
N ARG A 85 -6.43 10.36 0.86
CA ARG A 85 -7.46 11.36 1.20
C ARG A 85 -8.83 10.73 1.37
N ARG A 86 -9.19 9.79 0.49
CA ARG A 86 -10.47 9.06 0.57
C ARG A 86 -10.54 8.18 1.80
N VAL A 87 -9.46 7.52 2.19
CA VAL A 87 -9.42 6.76 3.46
C VAL A 87 -9.65 7.70 4.64
N TYR A 88 -8.95 8.84 4.71
CA TYR A 88 -9.15 9.81 5.80
C TYR A 88 -10.55 10.43 5.85
N SER A 89 -11.20 10.56 4.70
CA SER A 89 -12.55 11.15 4.59
C SER A 89 -13.67 10.13 4.79
N ASP A 90 -13.37 8.83 4.79
CA ASP A 90 -14.36 7.75 4.90
C ASP A 90 -14.60 7.39 6.38
N PRO A 91 -15.81 7.66 6.93
CA PRO A 91 -16.15 7.28 8.31
C PRO A 91 -16.04 5.77 8.57
N GLY A 92 -16.14 4.94 7.52
CA GLY A 92 -15.98 3.50 7.55
C GLY A 92 -14.53 3.02 7.66
N SER A 93 -13.54 3.88 7.41
CA SER A 93 -12.11 3.54 7.53
C SER A 93 -11.71 3.21 8.97
N ASN A 94 -12.48 3.62 9.97
CA ASN A 94 -12.30 3.24 11.37
C ASN A 94 -12.45 1.72 11.62
N ARG A 95 -12.89 0.94 10.64
CA ARG A 95 -13.10 -0.51 10.74
C ARG A 95 -11.81 -1.34 10.59
N SER A 96 -10.74 -0.77 10.06
CA SER A 96 -9.42 -1.40 10.01
C SER A 96 -8.37 -0.47 10.58
N TRP A 97 -7.47 -1.03 11.37
CA TRP A 97 -6.31 -0.34 11.90
C TRP A 97 -5.15 -0.33 10.87
N ASN A 98 -5.28 -1.09 9.77
CA ASN A 98 -4.24 -1.23 8.76
C ASN A 98 -4.43 -0.21 7.63
N PHE A 99 -3.82 0.97 7.81
CA PHE A 99 -3.93 2.09 6.87
C PHE A 99 -3.44 1.73 5.45
N CYS A 100 -2.38 0.92 5.34
CA CYS A 100 -1.84 0.50 4.04
C CYS A 100 -2.87 -0.32 3.24
N TRP A 101 -3.46 -1.32 3.89
CA TRP A 101 -4.49 -2.15 3.26
C TRP A 101 -5.70 -1.32 2.83
N LEU A 102 -6.16 -0.38 3.66
CA LEU A 102 -7.27 0.52 3.34
C LEU A 102 -6.96 1.37 2.10
N VAL A 103 -5.76 1.94 2.01
CA VAL A 103 -5.33 2.75 0.87
C VAL A 103 -5.29 1.93 -0.41
N LEU A 104 -4.65 0.75 -0.39
CA LEU A 104 -4.59 -0.14 -1.56
C LEU A 104 -5.99 -0.60 -1.99
N THR A 105 -6.86 -0.90 -1.04
CA THR A 105 -8.25 -1.30 -1.31
C THR A 105 -9.06 -0.15 -1.90
N LYS A 106 -8.86 1.10 -1.44
CA LYS A 106 -9.49 2.28 -2.06
C LYS A 106 -9.01 2.51 -3.48
N VAL A 107 -7.72 2.32 -3.78
CA VAL A 107 -7.21 2.39 -5.16
C VAL A 107 -7.99 1.45 -6.08
N GLN A 108 -8.23 0.21 -5.63
CA GLN A 108 -8.92 -0.81 -6.41
C GLN A 108 -10.44 -0.58 -6.49
N ASN A 109 -11.10 -0.40 -5.34
CA ASN A 109 -12.57 -0.35 -5.26
C ASN A 109 -13.14 0.93 -5.86
N ASP A 110 -12.45 2.05 -5.69
CA ASP A 110 -12.91 3.33 -6.20
C ASP A 110 -12.48 3.57 -7.66
N GLN A 111 -11.87 2.58 -8.31
CA GLN A 111 -11.43 2.62 -9.70
C GLN A 111 -10.53 3.84 -9.99
N LEU A 112 -9.59 4.14 -9.09
CA LEU A 112 -8.69 5.28 -9.25
C LEU A 112 -7.70 5.08 -10.40
N ILE A 113 -7.23 3.83 -10.59
CA ILE A 113 -6.22 3.51 -11.60
C ILE A 113 -6.66 3.94 -13.01
N PRO A 114 -7.84 3.54 -13.54
CA PRO A 114 -8.28 3.99 -14.86
C PRO A 114 -8.28 5.52 -15.04
N TYR A 115 -8.75 6.26 -14.04
CA TYR A 115 -8.80 7.72 -14.10
C TYR A 115 -7.39 8.33 -14.17
N TYR A 116 -6.50 7.97 -13.22
CA TYR A 116 -5.16 8.54 -13.17
C TYR A 116 -4.25 8.04 -14.29
N ALA A 117 -4.48 6.82 -14.78
CA ALA A 117 -3.80 6.31 -15.96
C ALA A 117 -4.15 7.15 -17.19
N HIS A 118 -5.43 7.41 -17.42
CA HIS A 118 -5.86 8.26 -18.54
C HIS A 118 -5.33 9.69 -18.38
N TYR A 119 -5.46 10.28 -17.19
CA TYR A 119 -4.95 11.60 -16.89
C TYR A 119 -3.45 11.71 -17.17
N GLN A 120 -2.64 10.77 -16.66
CA GLN A 120 -1.20 10.75 -16.89
C GLN A 120 -0.87 10.52 -18.36
N ALA A 121 -1.57 9.62 -19.05
CA ALA A 121 -1.36 9.34 -20.46
C ALA A 121 -1.74 10.53 -21.36
N SER A 122 -2.61 11.43 -20.89
CA SER A 122 -2.98 12.66 -21.62
C SER A 122 -1.97 13.80 -21.47
N GLN A 123 -1.03 13.70 -20.53
CA GLN A 123 -0.04 14.76 -20.28
C GLN A 123 0.96 14.85 -21.43
N PRO A 124 1.18 16.04 -22.04
CA PRO A 124 2.14 16.22 -23.14
C PRO A 124 3.56 15.73 -22.82
N GLU A 125 3.97 15.75 -21.55
CA GLU A 125 5.25 15.27 -21.04
C GLU A 125 5.50 13.79 -21.40
N MET A 126 4.44 12.97 -21.44
CA MET A 126 4.52 11.57 -21.87
C MET A 126 4.81 11.40 -23.37
N TRP A 127 4.66 12.49 -24.13
CA TRP A 127 4.76 12.52 -25.59
C TRP A 127 5.86 13.48 -26.06
N GLY A 128 6.85 13.76 -25.20
CA GLY A 128 7.95 14.67 -25.53
C GLY A 128 7.51 16.13 -25.70
N GLY A 129 6.50 16.55 -24.93
CA GLY A 129 5.94 17.91 -24.96
C GLY A 129 4.91 18.15 -26.08
N ARG A 130 4.47 17.10 -26.79
CA ARG A 130 3.50 17.21 -27.88
C ARG A 130 2.10 16.85 -27.40
N ALA A 131 1.08 17.45 -28.03
CA ALA A 131 -0.30 17.04 -27.80
C ALA A 131 -0.50 15.60 -28.31
N PRO A 132 -1.00 14.69 -27.46
CA PRO A 132 -1.24 13.31 -27.89
C PRO A 132 -2.50 13.16 -28.72
N SER A 133 -2.54 12.11 -29.53
CA SER A 133 -3.78 11.66 -30.17
C SER A 133 -4.65 10.90 -29.15
N ALA A 134 -5.97 10.94 -29.34
CA ALA A 134 -6.90 10.19 -28.50
C ALA A 134 -6.59 8.67 -28.48
N GLU A 135 -6.18 8.12 -29.63
CA GLU A 135 -5.77 6.73 -29.73
C GLU A 135 -4.48 6.45 -28.93
N GLY A 136 -3.48 7.34 -29.02
CA GLY A 136 -2.25 7.23 -28.24
C GLY A 136 -2.50 7.26 -26.75
N VAL A 137 -3.32 8.20 -26.27
CA VAL A 137 -3.73 8.28 -24.86
C VAL A 137 -4.39 6.97 -24.42
N THR A 138 -5.29 6.42 -25.23
CA THR A 138 -5.98 5.17 -24.92
C THR A 138 -5.00 4.00 -24.81
N GLN A 139 -4.08 3.85 -25.76
CA GLN A 139 -3.10 2.77 -25.75
C GLN A 139 -2.16 2.85 -24.54
N LEU A 140 -1.63 4.04 -24.24
CA LEU A 140 -0.73 4.25 -23.11
C LEU A 140 -1.47 4.10 -21.76
N SER A 141 -2.69 4.61 -21.66
CA SER A 141 -3.55 4.43 -20.49
C SER A 141 -3.83 2.96 -20.21
N ASN A 142 -4.07 2.14 -21.23
CA ASN A 142 -4.27 0.71 -21.06
C ASN A 142 -3.02 0.01 -20.53
N ALA A 143 -1.83 0.43 -20.98
CA ALA A 143 -0.56 -0.10 -20.50
C ALA A 143 -0.31 0.26 -19.03
N PHE A 144 -0.59 1.50 -18.64
CA PHE A 144 -0.62 1.95 -17.24
C PHE A 144 -1.58 1.12 -16.39
N VAL A 145 -2.83 1.00 -16.82
CA VAL A 145 -3.88 0.25 -16.11
C VAL A 145 -3.44 -1.19 -15.88
N ALA A 146 -2.86 -1.85 -16.87
CA ALA A 146 -2.41 -3.23 -16.75
C ALA A 146 -1.31 -3.38 -15.69
N GLU A 147 -0.25 -2.58 -15.76
CA GLU A 147 0.88 -2.71 -14.84
C GLU A 147 0.54 -2.26 -13.41
N TRP A 148 -0.24 -1.18 -13.27
CA TRP A 148 -0.64 -0.64 -11.97
C TRP A 148 -1.61 -1.57 -11.23
N ASN A 149 -2.59 -2.16 -11.93
CA ASN A 149 -3.47 -3.17 -11.32
C ASN A 149 -2.67 -4.40 -10.90
N TRP A 150 -1.73 -4.85 -11.73
CA TRP A 150 -0.87 -5.97 -11.38
C TRP A 150 -0.07 -5.68 -10.09
N ALA A 151 0.54 -4.49 -9.99
CA ALA A 151 1.35 -4.10 -8.83
C ALA A 151 0.51 -3.97 -7.54
N VAL A 152 -0.64 -3.29 -7.59
CA VAL A 152 -1.57 -3.19 -6.45
C VAL A 152 -2.06 -4.59 -6.05
N GLY A 153 -2.36 -5.44 -7.02
CA GLY A 153 -2.71 -6.83 -6.79
C GLY A 153 -1.59 -7.63 -6.11
N GLN A 154 -0.32 -7.44 -6.47
CA GLN A 154 0.81 -8.07 -5.77
C GLN A 154 0.89 -7.61 -4.32
N MET A 155 0.74 -6.31 -4.05
CA MET A 155 0.78 -5.79 -2.68
C MET A 155 -0.37 -6.35 -1.83
N LEU A 156 -1.60 -6.37 -2.36
CA LEU A 156 -2.77 -6.86 -1.62
C LEU A 156 -2.72 -8.36 -1.29
N ARG A 157 -2.00 -9.18 -2.08
CA ARG A 157 -1.83 -10.62 -1.82
C ARG A 157 -1.14 -10.94 -0.48
N HIS A 158 -0.47 -9.97 0.15
CA HIS A 158 0.12 -10.18 1.47
C HIS A 158 -0.90 -10.27 2.61
N TRP A 159 -2.16 -9.97 2.34
CA TRP A 159 -3.29 -10.19 3.24
C TRP A 159 -4.15 -11.34 2.71
N ASP A 160 -4.04 -12.51 3.35
CA ASP A 160 -4.87 -13.69 3.04
C ASP A 160 -6.36 -13.44 3.35
N GLN A 161 -6.64 -12.55 4.31
CA GLN A 161 -7.96 -12.07 4.69
C GLN A 161 -7.86 -10.55 4.97
N PRO A 162 -8.92 -9.78 4.74
CA PRO A 162 -8.97 -8.38 5.13
C PRO A 162 -8.58 -8.20 6.61
N PRO A 163 -7.65 -7.30 6.96
CA PRO A 163 -7.34 -6.93 8.35
C PRO A 163 -8.45 -6.04 8.94
N SER A 164 -9.71 -6.44 8.75
CA SER A 164 -10.89 -5.83 9.37
C SER A 164 -11.16 -6.46 10.72
N ARG A 165 -11.69 -5.67 11.66
CA ARG A 165 -12.26 -6.20 12.91
C ARG A 165 -13.59 -6.91 12.66
#